data_AF-A0A9E3IUV1-F1
#
_entry.id   AF-A0A9E3IUV1-F1
#
_cell.length_a   1.000
_cell.length_b   1.000
_cell.length_c   1.000
_cell.angle_alpha   90.00
_cell.angle_beta   90.00
_cell.angle_gamma   90.00
#
_symmetry.space_group_name_H-M   'P 1'
#
loop_
_entity.id
_entity.type
_entity.pdbx_description
1 polymer ?
#
loop_
_entity_poly.entity_id
_entity_poly.type
_entity_poly.pdbx_seq_one_letter_code
_entity_poly.pdbx_strand_id
1 'polypeptide(L)'
;MRIAGLAAAAALALAGCQSLRPKPPPLITPPPPVAEKPAPAPPPPPLIRPPLPPPPPKSCVPRTLGPPPRYPDSDAALRSAAGAADRYQLMAAGRILRAQRLDELERAIAGCRTP
;
A
#
# COMPACT_ATOMS: atom_id res chain seq x y z
N MET A 1 -89.04 -26.53 66.16
CA MET A 1 -89.21 -27.93 65.74
C MET A 1 -87.83 -28.55 65.54
N ARG A 2 -87.55 -29.66 66.26
CA ARG A 2 -86.58 -30.73 65.92
C ARG A 2 -85.09 -30.33 65.98
N ILE A 3 -84.36 -30.52 67.09
CA ILE A 3 -83.87 -31.79 67.69
C ILE A 3 -83.07 -32.66 66.69
N ALA A 4 -81.85 -33.01 67.14
CA ALA A 4 -81.02 -34.19 66.84
C ALA A 4 -80.02 -34.15 65.66
N GLY A 5 -78.77 -34.47 66.02
CA GLY A 5 -77.70 -34.89 65.11
C GLY A 5 -76.31 -34.45 65.63
N LEU A 6 -75.99 -34.57 66.91
CA LEU A 6 -75.42 -35.78 67.53
C LEU A 6 -74.37 -36.49 66.64
N ALA A 7 -73.10 -36.30 67.04
CA ALA A 7 -72.04 -37.31 67.03
C ALA A 7 -71.56 -37.87 65.68
N ALA A 8 -70.68 -37.15 64.97
CA ALA A 8 -69.80 -37.77 63.98
C ALA A 8 -68.63 -36.86 63.53
N ALA A 9 -67.69 -36.50 64.41
CA ALA A 9 -66.39 -35.98 63.93
C ALA A 9 -65.24 -36.07 64.95
N ALA A 10 -65.34 -36.94 65.96
CA ALA A 10 -64.30 -37.17 66.97
C ALA A 10 -63.07 -37.95 66.46
N ALA A 11 -62.71 -37.82 65.18
CA ALA A 11 -61.68 -38.66 64.54
C ALA A 11 -60.67 -37.90 63.65
N LEU A 12 -60.62 -36.57 63.69
CA LEU A 12 -59.63 -35.78 62.92
C LEU A 12 -58.63 -34.99 63.80
N ALA A 13 -58.70 -35.13 65.12
CA ALA A 13 -57.94 -34.32 66.07
C ALA A 13 -56.58 -34.92 66.52
N LEU A 14 -56.04 -35.95 65.84
CA LEU A 14 -54.84 -36.67 66.32
C LEU A 14 -53.71 -36.86 65.29
N ALA A 15 -53.68 -36.13 64.18
CA ALA A 15 -52.74 -36.43 63.08
C ALA A 15 -51.97 -35.22 62.48
N GLY A 16 -51.61 -34.21 63.28
CA GLY A 16 -50.64 -33.18 62.85
C GLY A 16 -50.41 -32.18 63.99
N CYS A 17 -49.22 -31.75 64.39
CA CYS A 17 -47.95 -31.66 63.68
C CYS A 17 -46.78 -31.67 64.70
N GLN A 18 -46.37 -32.85 65.19
CA GLN A 18 -45.11 -33.03 65.91
C GLN A 18 -43.92 -33.13 64.93
N SER A 19 -43.66 -32.05 64.17
CA SER A 19 -42.47 -32.02 63.32
C SER A 19 -41.94 -30.61 63.08
N LEU A 20 -41.36 -30.02 64.12
CA LEU A 20 -40.44 -28.88 64.00
C LEU A 20 -39.09 -29.29 64.59
N ARG A 21 -38.27 -29.99 63.79
CA ARG A 21 -36.84 -30.10 64.07
C ARG A 21 -36.13 -28.88 63.45
N PRO A 22 -35.35 -28.11 64.21
CA PRO A 22 -34.57 -27.01 63.65
C PRO A 22 -33.53 -27.54 62.66
N LYS A 23 -33.51 -26.97 61.45
CA LYS A 23 -32.49 -27.22 60.44
C LYS A 23 -31.18 -26.52 60.87
N PRO A 24 -30.03 -27.20 60.94
CA PRO A 24 -28.77 -26.53 61.21
C PRO A 24 -28.44 -25.55 60.07
N PRO A 25 -27.81 -24.40 60.39
CA PRO A 25 -27.50 -23.38 59.40
C PRO A 25 -26.54 -23.91 58.33
N PRO A 26 -26.68 -23.47 57.07
CA PRO A 26 -25.80 -23.91 56.00
C PRO A 26 -24.37 -23.40 56.24
N LEU A 27 -23.39 -24.30 56.08
CA LEU A 27 -21.98 -23.96 56.00
C LEU A 27 -21.75 -23.13 54.73
N ILE A 28 -21.36 -21.87 54.90
CA ILE A 28 -20.96 -20.99 53.81
C ILE A 28 -19.54 -21.40 53.39
N THR A 29 -19.38 -21.97 52.20
CA THR A 29 -18.08 -22.11 51.56
C THR A 29 -17.71 -20.78 50.88
N PRO A 30 -16.44 -20.33 50.97
CA PRO A 30 -16.01 -19.16 50.21
C PRO A 30 -16.07 -19.46 48.70
N PRO A 31 -16.40 -18.46 47.85
CA PRO A 31 -16.36 -18.64 46.41
C PRO A 31 -14.93 -18.96 45.93
N PRO A 32 -14.77 -19.71 44.83
CA PRO A 32 -13.46 -19.94 44.23
C PRO A 32 -12.85 -18.59 43.77
N PRO A 33 -11.52 -18.45 43.77
CA PRO A 33 -10.88 -17.24 43.25
C PRO A 33 -11.24 -17.09 41.77
N VAL A 34 -11.75 -15.91 41.42
CA VAL A 34 -12.01 -15.54 40.02
C VAL A 34 -10.67 -15.49 39.31
N ALA A 35 -10.47 -16.36 38.31
CA ALA A 35 -9.32 -16.30 37.42
C ALA A 35 -9.41 -14.99 36.62
N GLU A 36 -8.48 -14.07 36.87
CA GLU A 36 -8.37 -12.81 36.16
C GLU A 36 -8.03 -13.08 34.68
N LYS A 37 -8.91 -12.62 33.78
CA LYS A 37 -8.75 -12.76 32.33
C LYS A 37 -7.48 -12.00 31.90
N PRO A 38 -6.52 -12.62 31.20
CA PRO A 38 -5.32 -11.92 30.74
C PRO A 38 -5.70 -10.74 29.83
N ALA A 39 -5.15 -9.56 30.11
CA ALA A 39 -5.37 -8.37 29.31
C ALA A 39 -4.89 -8.59 27.85
N PRO A 40 -5.63 -8.13 26.84
CA PRO A 40 -5.22 -8.27 25.45
C PRO A 40 -3.93 -7.48 25.17
N ALA A 41 -3.01 -8.09 24.44
CA ALA A 41 -1.73 -7.48 24.09
C ALA A 41 -1.92 -6.20 23.23
N PRO A 42 -1.04 -5.20 23.38
CA PRO A 42 -1.13 -3.96 22.59
C PRO A 42 -0.90 -4.24 21.09
N PRO A 43 -1.56 -3.47 20.20
CA PRO A 43 -1.36 -3.62 18.76
C PRO A 43 0.09 -3.27 18.36
N PRO A 44 0.64 -3.92 17.33
CA PRO A 44 1.99 -3.63 16.87
C PRO A 44 2.09 -2.18 16.36
N PRO A 45 3.27 -1.54 16.52
CA PRO A 45 3.48 -0.19 16.04
C PRO A 45 3.35 -0.10 14.51
N PRO A 46 2.88 1.03 13.97
CA PRO A 46 2.77 1.22 12.53
C PRO A 46 4.14 1.15 11.86
N LEU A 47 4.25 0.32 10.82
CA LEU A 47 5.46 0.22 10.01
C LEU A 47 5.57 1.47 9.12
N ILE A 48 6.42 2.42 9.52
CA ILE A 48 6.77 3.58 8.70
C ILE A 48 7.68 3.09 7.57
N ARG A 49 7.21 3.14 6.33
CA ARG A 49 8.07 2.89 5.15
C ARG A 49 8.84 4.16 4.82
N PRO A 50 10.17 4.10 4.64
CA PRO A 50 10.92 5.25 4.17
C PRO A 50 10.49 5.63 2.75
N PRO A 51 10.60 6.93 2.38
CA PRO A 51 10.29 7.38 1.03
C PRO A 51 11.22 6.72 0.00
N LEU A 52 10.67 6.42 -1.17
CA LEU A 52 11.44 5.85 -2.27
C LEU A 52 12.50 6.86 -2.73
N PRO A 53 13.75 6.42 -3.00
CA PRO A 53 14.76 7.32 -3.56
C PRO A 53 14.29 7.91 -4.90
N PRO A 54 14.72 9.14 -5.24
CA PRO A 54 14.38 9.76 -6.52
C PRO A 54 14.91 8.93 -7.70
N PRO A 55 14.26 9.01 -8.87
CA PRO A 55 14.77 8.34 -10.06
C PRO A 55 16.16 8.88 -10.42
N PRO A 56 17.02 8.03 -11.01
CA PRO A 56 18.36 8.45 -11.42
C PRO A 56 18.30 9.56 -12.48
N PRO A 57 19.32 10.44 -12.56
CA PRO A 57 19.39 11.47 -13.58
C PRO A 57 19.43 10.84 -14.98
N LYS A 58 18.54 11.31 -15.87
CA LYS A 58 18.54 10.89 -17.28
C LYS A 58 19.60 11.68 -18.05
N SER A 59 20.35 11.04 -18.94
CA SER A 59 21.29 11.72 -19.83
C SER A 59 20.54 12.63 -20.81
N CYS A 60 20.92 13.90 -20.88
CA CYS A 60 20.41 14.84 -21.89
C CYS A 60 20.95 14.56 -23.30
N VAL A 61 22.03 13.78 -23.42
CA VAL A 61 22.56 13.30 -24.70
C VAL A 61 21.99 11.90 -24.94
N PRO A 62 21.09 11.74 -25.93
CA PRO A 62 20.53 10.45 -26.27
C PRO A 62 21.61 9.49 -26.75
N ARG A 63 21.61 8.25 -26.26
CA ARG A 63 22.51 7.20 -26.75
C ARG A 63 22.24 6.82 -28.21
N THR A 64 21.07 7.18 -28.72
CA THR A 64 20.64 6.98 -30.11
C THR A 64 21.29 7.99 -31.06
N LEU A 65 21.77 9.13 -30.56
CA LEU A 65 22.42 10.13 -31.38
C LEU A 65 23.87 9.71 -31.63
N GLY A 66 24.16 9.21 -32.83
CA GLY A 66 25.53 8.83 -33.25
C GLY A 66 26.50 10.02 -33.26
N PRO A 67 27.79 9.83 -33.56
CA PRO A 67 28.72 10.94 -33.73
C PRO A 67 28.34 11.84 -34.92
N PRO A 68 28.82 13.08 -34.97
CA PRO A 68 28.65 13.94 -36.14
C PRO A 68 29.19 13.27 -37.42
N PRO A 69 28.53 13.42 -38.57
CA PRO A 69 29.04 12.90 -39.83
C PRO A 69 30.28 13.65 -40.28
N ARG A 70 31.08 13.02 -41.14
CA ARG A 70 32.18 13.69 -41.82
C ARG A 70 31.63 14.56 -42.95
N TYR A 71 31.82 15.87 -42.86
CA TYR A 71 31.32 16.79 -43.87
C TYR A 71 32.21 16.82 -45.13
N PRO A 72 31.61 16.94 -46.32
CA PRO A 72 32.34 16.96 -47.59
C PRO A 72 33.07 18.28 -47.85
N ASP A 73 32.74 19.35 -47.13
CA ASP A 73 33.27 20.71 -47.32
C ASP A 73 34.44 21.05 -46.39
N SER A 74 35.28 20.06 -46.07
CA SER A 74 36.51 20.34 -45.31
C SER A 74 37.45 21.28 -46.06
N ASP A 75 38.26 22.06 -45.34
CA ASP A 75 39.25 22.97 -45.96
C ASP A 75 40.21 22.25 -46.90
N ALA A 76 40.53 20.98 -46.62
CA ALA A 76 41.33 20.17 -47.52
C ALA A 76 40.58 19.86 -48.82
N ALA A 77 39.32 19.42 -48.71
CA ALA A 77 38.46 19.10 -49.87
C ALA A 77 38.18 20.34 -50.74
N LEU A 78 37.96 21.50 -50.12
CA LEU A 78 37.72 22.76 -50.83
C LEU A 78 38.97 23.28 -51.54
N ARG A 79 40.17 22.96 -51.03
CA ARG A 79 41.45 23.28 -51.68
C ARG A 79 41.79 22.30 -52.80
N SER A 80 41.37 21.04 -52.69
CA SER A 80 41.61 20.01 -53.70
C SER A 80 40.55 19.96 -54.80
N ALA A 81 39.51 20.79 -54.73
CA ALA A 81 38.44 20.81 -55.73
C ALA A 81 38.98 21.24 -57.10
N ALA A 82 38.50 20.60 -58.18
CA ALA A 82 39.03 20.85 -59.53
C ALA A 82 38.63 22.23 -60.10
N GLY A 83 37.60 22.86 -59.55
CA GLY A 83 37.21 24.21 -59.93
C GLY A 83 36.19 24.85 -58.98
N ALA A 84 35.77 26.06 -59.31
CA ALA A 84 34.81 26.82 -58.52
C ALA A 84 33.46 26.08 -58.37
N ALA A 85 32.97 25.48 -59.46
CA ALA A 85 31.72 24.73 -59.45
C ALA A 85 31.75 23.58 -58.43
N ASP A 86 32.82 22.78 -58.40
CA ASP A 86 32.97 21.67 -57.46
C ASP A 86 33.06 22.16 -56.01
N ARG A 87 33.74 23.28 -55.76
CA ARG A 87 33.75 23.91 -54.43
C ARG A 87 32.34 24.28 -53.97
N TYR A 88 31.52 24.83 -54.86
CA TYR A 88 30.12 25.14 -54.54
C TYR A 88 29.30 23.89 -54.24
N GLN A 89 29.49 22.81 -55.01
CA GLN A 89 28.81 21.54 -54.75
C GLN A 89 29.20 20.95 -53.39
N LEU A 90 30.49 20.97 -53.03
CA LEU A 90 30.96 20.53 -51.72
C LEU A 90 30.34 21.35 -50.58
N MET A 91 30.36 22.68 -50.69
CA MET A 91 29.74 23.56 -49.70
C MET A 91 28.22 23.32 -49.58
N ALA A 92 27.52 23.15 -50.70
CA ALA A 92 26.09 22.87 -50.71
C ALA A 92 25.79 21.53 -50.01
N ALA A 93 26.52 20.47 -50.37
CA ALA A 93 26.40 19.16 -49.73
C ALA A 93 26.68 19.23 -48.21
N GLY A 94 27.71 19.99 -47.80
CA GLY A 94 28.01 20.22 -46.39
C GLY A 94 26.89 20.94 -45.65
N ARG A 95 26.24 21.93 -46.26
CA ARG A 95 25.09 22.63 -45.66
C ARG A 95 23.89 21.70 -45.49
N ILE A 96 23.60 20.88 -46.50
CA ILE A 96 22.50 19.91 -46.46
C ILE A 96 22.70 18.93 -45.30
N LEU A 97 23.90 18.35 -45.15
CA LEU A 97 24.18 17.40 -44.08
C LEU A 97 24.09 18.05 -42.69
N ARG A 98 24.50 19.32 -42.54
CA ARG A 98 24.34 20.04 -41.27
C ARG A 98 22.87 20.26 -40.92
N ALA A 99 22.04 20.60 -41.90
CA ALA A 99 20.59 20.75 -41.70
C ALA A 99 19.96 19.41 -41.26
N GLN A 100 20.26 18.32 -41.98
CA GLN A 100 19.76 16.99 -41.62
C GLN A 100 20.20 16.55 -40.22
N ARG A 101 21.46 16.85 -39.86
CA ARG A 101 21.98 16.54 -38.53
C ARG A 101 21.29 17.37 -37.44
N LEU A 102 20.96 18.62 -37.72
CA LEU A 102 20.19 19.47 -36.80
C LEU A 102 18.78 18.89 -36.60
N ASP A 103 18.09 18.49 -37.67
CA ASP A 103 16.77 17.86 -37.58
C ASP A 103 16.80 16.56 -36.75
N GLU A 104 17.86 15.76 -36.90
CA GLU A 104 18.07 14.56 -36.07
C GLU A 104 18.27 14.93 -34.59
N LEU A 105 19.12 15.92 -34.30
CA LEU A 105 19.39 16.41 -32.95
C LEU A 105 18.11 16.95 -32.29
N GLU A 106 17.33 17.75 -32.99
CA GLU A 106 16.07 18.33 -32.48
C GLU A 106 15.05 17.23 -32.12
N ARG A 107 14.90 16.22 -32.97
CA ARG A 107 14.06 15.05 -32.67
C ARG A 107 14.55 14.28 -31.46
N ALA A 108 15.87 14.09 -31.35
CA ALA A 108 16.47 13.37 -30.23
C ALA A 108 16.29 14.15 -28.91
N ILE A 109 16.44 15.47 -28.92
CA ILE A 109 16.19 16.36 -27.77
C ILE A 109 14.71 16.39 -27.39
N ALA A 110 13.79 16.42 -28.36
CA ALA A 110 12.36 16.39 -28.09
C ALA A 110 11.95 15.17 -27.27
N GLY A 111 12.50 13.98 -27.60
CA GLY A 111 12.29 12.77 -26.81
C GLY A 111 12.84 12.83 -25.38
N CYS A 112 13.91 13.59 -25.13
CA CYS A 112 14.46 13.79 -23.79
C CYS A 112 13.61 14.71 -22.90
N ARG A 113 12.84 15.63 -23.48
CA ARG A 113 12.05 16.62 -22.72
C ARG A 113 10.71 16.07 -22.24
N THR A 114 10.19 15.02 -22.87
CA THR A 114 9.01 14.30 -22.40
C THR A 114 9.36 13.44 -21.16
N PRO A 115 8.71 13.66 -20.00
CA PRO A 115 9.04 13.00 -18.74
C PRO A 115 8.81 11.48 -18.75
#